data_AF-A0A0V0GKI3-F1
#
_entry.id   AF-A0A0V0GKI3-F1
#
_cell.length_a   1.000
_cell.length_b   1.000
_cell.length_c   1.000
_cell.angle_alpha   90.00
_cell.angle_beta   90.00
_cell.angle_gamma   90.00
#
_symmetry.space_group_name_H-M   'P 1'
#
loop_
_entity.id
_entity.type
_entity.pdbx_description
1 polymer ?
#
loop_
_entity_poly.entity_id
_entity_poly.type
_entity_poly.pdbx_seq_one_letter_code
_entity_poly.pdbx_strand_id
1 'polypeptide(L)' 'LQNFEGKWSIEQCKTGGDQELDSLDESFHTTLSYIADVEPKLWLPVRLIEGRLCKEIIINLQSVRDEARKVYLSSFSSY' A
#
# COMPACT_ATOMS: atom_id res chain seq x y z
N LEU A 1 29.12 -2.91 -3.74
CA LEU A 1 28.18 -2.20 -2.85
C LEU A 1 26.94 -3.06 -2.74
N GLN A 2 26.31 -3.12 -1.57
CA GLN A 2 25.07 -3.86 -1.42
C GLN A 2 23.91 -2.87 -1.63
N ASN A 3 23.03 -3.15 -2.57
CA ASN A 3 21.79 -2.39 -2.74
C ASN A 3 20.73 -2.91 -1.77
N PHE A 4 19.78 -2.06 -1.44
CA PHE A 4 18.55 -2.46 -0.78
C PHE A 4 17.43 -2.52 -1.81
N GLU A 5 16.90 -3.72 -2.02
CA GLU A 5 15.87 -3.99 -3.03
C GLU A 5 14.68 -4.68 -2.37
N GLY A 6 13.47 -4.36 -2.83
CA GLY A 6 12.28 -5.06 -2.37
C GLY A 6 10.99 -4.65 -3.05
N LYS A 7 9.98 -5.50 -2.86
CA LYS A 7 8.60 -5.27 -3.29
C LYS A 7 7.67 -5.48 -2.12
N TRP A 8 6.84 -4.49 -1.85
CA TRP A 8 5.75 -4.54 -0.86
C TRP A 8 4.43 -4.37 -1.60
N SER A 9 3.37 -4.94 -1.06
CA SER A 9 2.05 -4.85 -1.69
C SER A 9 0.96 -4.86 -0.64
N ILE A 10 -0.14 -4.17 -0.94
CA ILE A 10 -1.32 -4.11 -0.10
C ILE A 10 -2.57 -4.19 -0.98
N GLU A 11 -3.56 -4.95 -0.53
CA GLU A 11 -4.90 -4.96 -1.16
C GLU A 11 -5.57 -3.60 -0.92
N GLN A 12 -6.07 -2.97 -1.98
CA GLN A 12 -6.76 -1.68 -1.87
C GLN A 12 -8.24 -1.86 -1.51
N CYS A 13 -8.89 -2.92 -1.96
CA CYS A 13 -10.33 -3.14 -1.76
C CYS A 13 -10.66 -4.60 -1.43
N LYS A 14 -11.33 -4.79 -0.28
CA LYS A 14 -12.11 -5.98 0.07
C LYS A 14 -13.46 -5.45 0.51
N THR A 15 -14.46 -5.50 -0.35
CA THR A 15 -15.85 -5.24 0.06
C THR A 15 -16.33 -6.49 0.80
N GLY A 16 -16.85 -6.32 2.02
CA GLY A 16 -17.49 -7.39 2.78
C GLY A 16 -17.06 -7.45 4.23
N GLY A 17 -17.48 -6.48 5.04
CA GLY A 17 -17.78 -6.73 6.44
C GLY A 17 -19.25 -7.12 6.51
N ASP A 18 -19.53 -8.36 6.93
CA ASP A 18 -20.79 -8.89 7.44
C ASP A 18 -22.05 -8.04 7.17
N GLN A 19 -22.59 -8.15 5.97
CA GLN A 19 -24.03 -8.02 5.73
C GLN A 19 -24.35 -8.60 4.35
N GLU A 20 -25.20 -9.63 4.38
CA GLU A 20 -25.89 -10.22 3.24
C GLU A 20 -26.66 -9.13 2.48
N LEU A 21 -26.00 -8.49 1.53
CA LEU A 21 -26.69 -7.87 0.39
C LEU A 21 -25.87 -8.18 -0.85
N ASP A 22 -25.97 -9.44 -1.27
CA ASP A 22 -25.63 -9.87 -2.61
C ASP A 22 -26.33 -8.96 -3.62
N SER A 23 -25.57 -8.45 -4.61
CA SER A 23 -25.92 -8.49 -6.04
C SER A 23 -25.59 -7.26 -6.92
N LEU A 24 -24.83 -6.23 -6.49
CA LEU A 24 -24.52 -5.12 -7.45
C LEU A 24 -23.24 -4.28 -7.28
N ASP A 25 -22.31 -4.60 -6.37
CA ASP A 25 -21.04 -3.88 -6.32
C ASP A 25 -19.91 -4.82 -6.78
N GLU A 26 -19.41 -4.62 -8.00
CA GLU A 26 -18.17 -5.25 -8.47
C GLU A 26 -17.07 -4.87 -7.48
N SER A 27 -16.81 -5.75 -6.50
CA SER A 27 -15.74 -5.53 -5.54
C SER A 27 -14.40 -5.55 -6.28
N PHE A 28 -13.93 -4.39 -6.72
CA PHE A 28 -12.67 -4.25 -7.43
C PHE A 28 -11.56 -4.82 -6.54
N HIS A 29 -10.93 -5.91 -6.95
CA HIS A 29 -9.79 -6.48 -6.23
C HIS A 29 -8.50 -5.92 -6.82
N THR A 30 -8.15 -4.71 -6.41
CA THR A 30 -6.90 -4.07 -6.82
C THR A 30 -5.82 -4.21 -5.76
N THR A 31 -4.58 -4.34 -6.23
CA THR A 31 -3.38 -4.41 -5.39
C THR A 31 -2.52 -3.19 -5.68
N LEU A 32 -2.13 -2.47 -4.64
CA LEU A 32 -1.11 -1.43 -4.73
C LEU A 32 0.24 -2.04 -4.39
N SER A 33 1.20 -1.95 -5.32
CA SER A 33 2.57 -2.42 -5.12
C SER A 33 3.55 -1.26 -5.05
N TYR A 34 4.51 -1.35 -4.14
CA TYR A 34 5.66 -0.46 -4.02
C TYR A 34 6.92 -1.27 -4.30
N ILE A 35 7.74 -0.82 -5.26
CA ILE A 35 9.04 -1.42 -5.57
C ILE A 35 10.11 -0.39 -5.26
N ALA A 36 11.13 -0.78 -4.50
CA ALA A 36 12.26 0.08 -4.17
C ALA A 36 13.57 -0.61 -4.59
N ASP A 37 14.44 0.17 -5.22
CA ASP A 37 15.84 -0.13 -5.47
C ASP A 37 16.65 1.07 -4.97
N VAL A 38 17.41 0.86 -3.91
CA VAL A 38 18.08 1.93 -3.16
C VAL A 38 19.57 1.63 -3.05
N GLU A 39 20.36 2.50 -3.66
CA GLU A 39 21.81 2.56 -3.45
C GLU A 39 22.12 3.46 -2.23
N PRO A 40 22.59 2.89 -1.10
CA PRO A 40 22.99 3.69 0.05
C PRO A 40 24.32 4.40 -0.20
N LYS A 41 24.54 5.50 0.53
CA LYS A 41 25.85 6.16 0.57
C LYS A 41 26.92 5.18 1.09
N LEU A 42 28.16 5.30 0.58
CA LEU A 42 29.29 4.40 0.88
C LEU A 42 29.54 4.13 2.39
N TRP A 43 29.29 5.13 3.24
CA TRP A 43 29.52 5.04 4.69
C TRP A 43 28.34 4.46 5.47
N LEU A 44 27.21 4.17 4.81
CA LEU A 44 25.97 3.78 5.46
C LEU A 44 25.66 2.29 5.17
N PRO A 45 25.81 1.41 6.17
CA PRO A 45 25.45 0.01 6.01
C PRO A 45 23.96 -0.18 5.68
N VAL A 46 23.66 -1.01 4.67
CA VAL A 46 22.29 -1.37 4.26
C VAL A 46 21.43 -1.82 5.45
N ARG A 47 21.99 -2.66 6.33
CA ARG A 47 21.27 -3.20 7.50
C ARG A 47 20.73 -2.13 8.44
N LEU A 48 21.33 -0.93 8.47
CA LEU A 48 20.86 0.17 9.30
C LEU A 48 19.65 0.89 8.70
N ILE A 49 19.51 0.89 7.38
CA ILE A 49 18.39 1.56 6.69
C ILE A 49 17.23 0.63 6.38
N GLU A 50 17.50 -0.67 6.23
CA GLU A 50 16.51 -1.69 5.86
C GLU A 50 15.27 -1.66 6.75
N GLY A 51 15.43 -1.77 8.07
CA GLY A 51 14.29 -1.77 9.00
C GLY A 51 13.48 -0.46 8.96
N ARG A 52 14.15 0.67 8.79
CA ARG A 52 13.50 1.99 8.66
C ARG A 52 12.74 2.10 7.34
N LEU A 53 13.39 1.77 6.22
CA LEU A 53 12.79 1.83 4.89
C LEU A 53 11.57 0.92 4.77
N CYS A 54 11.68 -0.34 5.24
CA CYS A 54 10.55 -1.27 5.27
C CYS A 54 9.34 -0.67 6.01
N LYS A 55 9.57 -0.09 7.20
CA LYS A 55 8.51 0.52 8.00
C LYS A 55 7.86 1.70 7.26
N GLU A 56 8.65 2.61 6.72
CA GLU A 56 8.14 3.78 5.99
C GLU A 56 7.41 3.40 4.71
N ILE A 57 7.88 2.39 3.96
CA ILE A 57 7.20 1.90 2.75
C ILE A 57 5.83 1.30 3.10
N ILE A 58 5.74 0.52 4.17
CA ILE A 58 4.47 -0.05 4.63
C ILE A 58 3.49 1.07 5.04
N ILE A 59 3.98 2.07 5.79
CA ILE A 59 3.17 3.23 6.18
C ILE A 59 2.67 3.97 4.94
N ASN A 60 3.55 4.23 3.96
CA ASN A 60 3.19 4.91 2.73
C ASN A 60 2.10 4.16 1.94
N LEU A 61 2.27 2.83 1.78
CA LEU A 61 1.26 1.97 1.16
C LEU A 61 -0.10 2.05 1.85
N GLN A 62 -0.12 2.03 3.19
CA GLN A 62 -1.34 2.18 3.98
C GLN A 62 -1.97 3.57 3.76
N SER A 63 -1.18 4.64 3.85
CA SER A 63 -1.67 6.01 3.65
C SER A 63 -2.28 6.21 2.26
N VAL A 64 -1.60 5.75 1.19
CA VAL A 64 -2.14 5.87 -0.18
C VAL A 64 -3.45 5.10 -0.33
N ARG A 65 -3.53 3.89 0.21
CA ARG A 65 -4.78 3.11 0.22
C ARG A 65 -5.90 3.84 0.95
N ASP A 66 -5.60 4.37 2.13
CA ASP A 66 -6.61 4.99 3.00
C ASP A 66 -7.13 6.30 2.38
N GLU A 67 -6.26 7.10 1.74
CA GLU A 67 -6.68 8.28 0.97
C GLU A 67 -7.50 7.89 -0.28
N ALA A 68 -7.08 6.87 -1.03
CA ALA A 68 -7.84 6.38 -2.17
C ALA A 68 -9.25 5.91 -1.76
N ARG A 69 -9.38 5.23 -0.62
CA ARG A 69 -10.67 4.82 -0.05
C ARG A 69 -11.56 6.00 0.31
N LYS A 70 -11.01 7.08 0.90
CA LYS A 70 -11.79 8.29 1.20
C LYS A 70 -12.35 8.93 -0.07
N VAL A 71 -11.55 9.04 -1.13
CA VAL A 71 -12.00 9.58 -2.43
C VAL A 71 -13.09 8.69 -3.03
N TYR A 72 -12.93 7.37 -2.99
CA TYR A 72 -13.95 6.43 -3.46
C TYR A 72 -15.26 6.58 -2.69
N LEU A 73 -15.22 6.49 -1.36
CA LEU A 73 -16.42 6.57 -0.50
C LEU A 73 -17.11 7.94 -0.59
N SER A 74 -16.36 9.04 -0.68
CA SER A 74 -16.95 10.37 -0.90
C SER A 74 -17.61 10.51 -2.27
N SER A 75 -17.02 9.92 -3.32
CA SER A 75 -17.62 9.89 -4.66
C SER A 75 -18.95 9.13 -4.65
N PHE A 76 -19.05 8.02 -3.90
CA PHE A 76 -20.29 7.26 -3.75
C PHE A 76 -21.33 7.92 -2.83
N SER A 77 -20.91 8.66 -1.80
CA SER A 77 -21.81 9.42 -0.91
C SER A 77 -22.40 10.68 -1.56
N SER A 78 -21.93 11.06 -2.75
CA SER A 78 -22.38 12.24 -3.49
C SER A 78 -23.56 11.95 -4.45
N TYR A 79 -24.01 10.71 -4.50
CA TYR A 79 -25.15 10.23 -5.31
C TYR A 79 -26.37 9.94 -4.45
#